data_AF-A0A183TEP3-F1
#
_entry.id   AF-A0A183TEP3-F1
#
_cell.length_a   1.000
_cell.length_b   1.000
_cell.length_c   1.000
_cell.angle_alpha   90.00
_cell.angle_beta   90.00
_cell.angle_gamma   90.00
#
_symmetry.space_group_name_H-M   'P 1'
#
loop_
_entity.id
_entity.type
_entity.pdbx_description
1 polymer ?
#
loop_
_entity_poly.entity_id
_entity_poly.type
_entity_poly.pdbx_seq_one_letter_code
_entity_poly.pdbx_strand_id
1 'polypeptide(L)'
;MRTTVRGSTWPVGLVGGRVREGCVTDKMNPTKITGFEASFKPHRPFPIDMAAFAVNLELFHRYPTAAFDYIHVGLQEGVILSQLGFNDAYDLEPKANGCTEVR
;
A
#
# COMPACT_ATOMS: atom_id res chain seq x y z
N MET A 1 10.89 3.87 -3.24
CA MET A 1 10.46 4.56 -2.00
C MET A 1 11.15 5.90 -1.73
N ARG A 2 12.42 6.16 -2.10
CA ARG A 2 13.08 7.45 -1.77
C ARG A 2 12.39 8.69 -2.39
N THR A 3 11.72 8.52 -3.53
CA THR A 3 11.03 9.59 -4.27
C THR A 3 9.53 9.66 -3.97
N THR A 4 9.09 9.13 -2.83
CA THR A 4 7.68 9.14 -2.42
C THR A 4 7.27 10.55 -2.01
N VAL A 5 6.18 11.08 -2.58
CA VAL A 5 5.68 12.43 -2.28
C VAL A 5 4.75 12.39 -1.08
N ARG A 6 3.73 11.52 -1.09
CA ARG A 6 2.88 11.25 0.09
C ARG A 6 2.97 9.81 0.53
N GLY A 7 2.59 8.89 -0.34
CA GLY A 7 2.53 7.46 -0.07
C GLY A 7 2.75 6.71 -1.36
N SER A 8 3.39 5.56 -1.27
CA SER A 8 3.76 4.76 -2.43
C SER A 8 3.58 3.29 -2.16
N THR A 9 3.27 2.52 -3.19
CA THR A 9 3.07 1.07 -3.09
C THR A 9 3.75 0.31 -4.22
N TRP A 10 4.03 -0.97 -3.98
CA TRP A 10 4.62 -1.90 -4.92
C TRP A 10 4.20 -3.34 -4.56
N PRO A 11 4.43 -4.31 -5.45
CA PRO A 11 4.11 -5.70 -5.18
C PRO A 11 5.14 -6.34 -4.24
N VAL A 12 4.66 -7.28 -3.43
CA VAL A 12 5.47 -8.07 -2.49
C VAL A 12 5.38 -9.54 -2.89
N GLY A 13 6.53 -10.21 -2.88
CA GLY A 13 6.63 -11.64 -3.16
C GLY A 13 6.33 -12.50 -1.94
N LEU A 14 5.90 -13.74 -2.17
CA LEU A 14 5.74 -14.78 -1.14
C LEU A 14 4.85 -14.38 0.05
N VAL A 15 3.72 -13.73 -0.23
CA VAL A 15 2.78 -13.23 0.76
C VAL A 15 1.36 -13.69 0.45
N GLY A 16 0.51 -13.83 1.48
CA GLY A 16 -0.90 -14.22 1.31
C GLY A 16 -1.12 -15.59 0.67
N GLY A 17 -0.10 -16.46 0.66
CA GLY A 17 -0.15 -17.75 -0.03
C GLY A 17 0.02 -17.66 -1.55
N ARG A 18 0.48 -16.52 -2.08
CA ARG A 18 0.76 -16.29 -3.49
C ARG A 18 2.23 -16.00 -3.76
N VAL A 19 2.62 -16.16 -5.02
CA VAL A 19 3.95 -15.75 -5.49
C VAL A 19 4.12 -14.23 -5.42
N ARG A 20 3.02 -13.47 -5.61
CA ARG A 20 2.98 -12.01 -5.60
C ARG A 20 1.60 -11.52 -5.14
N GLU A 21 1.58 -10.49 -4.30
CA GLU A 21 0.40 -9.65 -4.03
C GLU A 21 0.77 -8.16 -4.18
N GLY A 22 -0.21 -7.30 -4.45
CA GLY A 22 -0.03 -5.85 -4.51
C GLY A 22 -0.77 -5.18 -5.66
N CYS A 23 -0.42 -3.93 -5.92
CA CYS A 23 -1.07 -3.07 -6.92
C CYS A 23 -1.03 -3.64 -8.34
N VAL A 24 -2.05 -3.31 -9.12
CA VAL A 24 -2.15 -3.50 -10.56
C VAL A 24 -2.37 -2.12 -11.17
N THR A 25 -1.61 -1.76 -12.19
CA THR A 25 -1.75 -0.47 -12.87
C THR A 25 -2.36 -0.61 -14.25
N ASP A 26 -2.81 0.50 -14.81
CA ASP A 26 -3.25 0.59 -16.19
C ASP A 26 -2.07 0.28 -17.15
N LYS A 27 -2.32 -0.51 -18.21
CA LYS A 27 -1.30 -0.90 -19.19
C LYS A 27 -0.80 0.28 -20.02
N MET A 28 -1.67 1.26 -20.27
CA MET A 28 -1.38 2.48 -21.03
C MET A 28 -0.89 3.60 -20.11
N ASN A 29 -1.20 3.52 -18.80
CA ASN A 29 -0.75 4.49 -17.80
C ASN A 29 -0.21 3.80 -16.52
N PRO A 30 1.10 3.48 -16.46
CA PRO A 30 1.74 2.82 -15.32
C PRO A 30 1.72 3.62 -14.02
N THR A 31 1.29 4.89 -14.03
CA THR A 31 1.18 5.71 -12.82
C THR A 31 -0.21 5.63 -12.18
N LYS A 32 -1.17 4.95 -12.82
CA LYS A 32 -2.55 4.83 -12.33
C LYS A 32 -2.82 3.41 -11.85
N ILE A 33 -3.12 3.25 -10.57
CA ILE A 33 -3.59 1.98 -10.01
C ILE A 33 -5.03 1.71 -10.49
N THR A 34 -5.28 0.50 -10.97
CA THR A 34 -6.59 0.01 -11.44
C THR A 34 -7.14 -1.13 -10.61
N GLY A 35 -6.31 -1.73 -9.75
CA GLY A 35 -6.76 -2.76 -8.81
C GLY A 35 -5.62 -3.27 -7.91
N PHE A 36 -5.94 -4.31 -7.15
CA PHE A 36 -4.99 -5.01 -6.28
C PHE A 36 -5.20 -6.52 -6.36
N GLU A 37 -4.09 -7.25 -6.40
CA GLU A 37 -4.06 -8.70 -6.23
C GLU A 37 -3.78 -9.02 -4.77
N ALA A 38 -4.78 -9.51 -4.05
CA ALA A 38 -4.64 -9.99 -2.68
C ALA A 38 -5.57 -11.18 -2.43
N SER A 39 -5.13 -12.13 -1.60
CA SER A 39 -5.92 -13.32 -1.24
C SER A 39 -6.64 -13.12 0.09
N PHE A 40 -5.97 -12.48 1.04
CA PHE A 40 -6.52 -12.21 2.36
C PHE A 40 -7.37 -10.94 2.36
N LYS A 41 -8.69 -11.09 2.58
CA LYS A 41 -9.67 -9.99 2.64
C LYS A 41 -9.49 -8.97 1.49
N PRO A 42 -9.62 -9.38 0.22
CA PRO A 42 -9.29 -8.53 -0.94
C PRO A 42 -10.13 -7.26 -1.06
N HIS A 43 -11.30 -7.21 -0.43
CA HIS A 43 -12.23 -6.07 -0.48
C HIS A 43 -11.98 -5.02 0.62
N ARG A 44 -10.90 -5.14 1.41
CA ARG A 44 -10.51 -4.09 2.35
C ARG A 44 -9.98 -2.86 1.58
N PRO A 45 -10.12 -1.63 2.10
CA PRO A 45 -9.63 -0.42 1.41
C PRO A 45 -8.12 -0.41 1.14
N PHE A 46 -7.37 -1.17 1.95
CA PHE A 46 -5.92 -1.32 1.79
C PHE A 46 -5.54 -2.81 1.71
N PRO A 47 -5.76 -3.47 0.55
CA PRO A 47 -5.48 -4.88 0.37
C PRO A 47 -3.99 -5.09 0.06
N ILE A 48 -3.12 -4.61 0.94
CA ILE A 48 -1.67 -4.64 0.79
C ILE A 48 -0.98 -5.13 2.07
N ASP A 49 0.22 -5.69 1.92
CA ASP A 49 1.07 -6.14 3.02
C ASP A 49 1.89 -4.99 3.63
N MET A 50 2.43 -5.18 4.84
CA MET A 50 3.30 -4.22 5.51
C MET A 50 4.53 -3.84 4.68
N ALA A 51 5.13 -4.79 3.95
CA ALA A 51 6.29 -4.53 3.11
C ALA A 51 5.94 -3.84 1.78
N ALA A 52 4.66 -3.66 1.48
CA ALA A 52 4.15 -3.20 0.18
C ALA A 52 4.00 -1.68 0.07
N PHE A 53 4.37 -0.90 1.09
CA PHE A 53 4.23 0.54 1.06
C PHE A 53 5.34 1.31 1.78
N ALA A 54 5.45 2.58 1.44
CA ALA A 54 6.16 3.59 2.21
C ALA A 54 5.37 4.89 2.20
N VAL A 55 5.54 5.67 3.26
CA VAL A 55 4.91 6.99 3.44
C VAL A 55 5.99 8.04 3.69
N ASN A 56 5.70 9.28 3.30
CA ASN A 56 6.58 10.41 3.58
C ASN A 56 6.60 10.69 5.10
N LEU A 57 7.81 10.87 5.65
CA LEU A 57 8.03 11.17 7.07
C LEU A 57 7.27 12.41 7.55
N GLU A 58 7.07 13.41 6.69
CA GLU A 58 6.30 14.62 7.02
C GLU A 58 4.87 14.27 7.51
N LEU A 59 4.27 13.19 7.00
CA LEU A 59 2.93 12.77 7.43
C LEU A 59 2.92 12.36 8.91
N PHE A 60 3.96 11.71 9.43
CA PHE A 60 4.02 11.38 10.86
C PHE A 60 4.21 12.62 11.75
N HIS A 61 4.87 13.67 11.25
CA HIS A 61 4.91 14.95 11.95
C HIS A 61 3.55 15.66 11.95
N ARG A 62 2.77 15.51 10.87
CA ARG A 62 1.43 16.10 10.72
C ARG A 62 0.35 15.34 11.51
N TYR A 63 0.49 14.02 11.61
CA TYR A 63 -0.43 13.12 12.29
C TYR A 63 0.31 12.39 13.43
N PRO A 64 0.65 13.09 14.53
CA PRO A 64 1.51 12.53 15.59
C PRO A 64 0.87 11.39 16.39
N THR A 65 -0.45 11.22 16.28
CA THR A 65 -1.18 10.11 16.89
C THR A 65 -1.22 8.86 16.01
N ALA A 66 -0.68 8.93 14.78
CA ALA A 66 -0.71 7.82 13.83
C ALA A 66 0.15 6.65 14.34
N ALA A 67 -0.48 5.55 14.72
CA ALA A 67 0.20 4.39 15.29
C ALA A 67 -0.53 3.08 14.98
N PHE A 68 0.23 1.98 15.00
CA PHE A 68 -0.34 0.65 15.05
C PHE A 68 -0.93 0.35 16.42
N ASP A 69 -1.94 -0.51 16.46
CA ASP A 69 -2.54 -1.02 17.68
C ASP A 69 -2.66 -2.54 17.65
N TYR A 70 -2.97 -3.13 18.81
CA TYR A 70 -3.15 -4.58 18.98
C TYR A 70 -4.61 -5.03 18.77
N ILE A 71 -5.51 -4.12 18.41
CA ILE A 71 -6.96 -4.37 18.29
C ILE A 71 -7.32 -4.80 16.86
N HIS A 72 -6.73 -4.16 15.85
CA HIS A 72 -7.08 -4.33 14.45
C HIS A 72 -6.27 -5.43 13.73
N VAL A 73 -6.33 -6.66 14.26
CA VAL A 73 -5.60 -7.81 13.69
C VAL A 73 -5.96 -8.05 12.22
N GLY A 74 -4.95 -8.08 11.34
CA GLY A 74 -5.11 -8.27 9.89
C GLY A 74 -5.66 -7.05 9.13
N LEU A 75 -5.78 -5.89 9.79
CA LEU A 75 -6.18 -4.62 9.19
C LEU A 75 -5.19 -3.48 9.53
N GLN A 76 -4.06 -3.81 10.18
CA GLN A 76 -3.10 -2.83 10.69
C GLN A 76 -2.55 -1.89 9.62
N GLU A 77 -2.27 -2.42 8.41
CA GLU A 77 -1.76 -1.62 7.30
C GLU A 77 -2.75 -0.52 6.90
N GLY A 78 -4.03 -0.88 6.79
CA GLY A 78 -5.08 0.07 6.45
C GLY A 78 -5.34 1.08 7.56
N VAL A 79 -5.23 0.66 8.82
CA VAL A 79 -5.42 1.54 9.99
C VAL A 79 -4.38 2.65 10.02
N ILE A 80 -3.08 2.33 9.87
CA ILE A 80 -2.04 3.36 9.87
C ILE A 80 -2.16 4.29 8.66
N LEU A 81 -2.46 3.76 7.48
CA LEU A 81 -2.63 4.58 6.26
C LEU A 81 -3.85 5.51 6.38
N SER A 82 -4.95 5.04 6.95
CA SER A 82 -6.13 5.87 7.21
C SER A 82 -5.80 7.01 8.18
N GLN A 83 -5.04 6.73 9.25
CA GLN A 83 -4.60 7.75 10.21
C GLN A 83 -3.66 8.79 9.60
N LEU A 84 -2.91 8.43 8.54
CA LEU A 84 -2.03 9.33 7.79
C LEU A 84 -2.77 10.09 6.66
N GLY A 85 -4.09 9.95 6.58
CA GLY A 85 -4.95 10.72 5.67
C GLY A 85 -5.06 10.16 4.25
N PHE A 86 -4.86 8.85 4.08
CA PHE A 86 -5.25 8.11 2.87
C PHE A 86 -6.66 7.55 3.05
N ASN A 87 -7.50 7.62 2.02
CA ASN A 87 -8.85 7.06 2.08
C ASN A 87 -8.88 5.64 1.51
N ASP A 88 -8.06 5.38 0.50
CA ASP A 88 -7.94 4.09 -0.16
C ASP A 88 -6.51 3.88 -0.69
N ALA A 89 -6.09 2.63 -0.88
CA ALA A 89 -4.81 2.31 -1.50
C ALA A 89 -4.67 2.84 -2.94
N TYR A 90 -5.76 3.18 -3.65
CA TYR A 90 -5.70 3.90 -4.93
C TYR A 90 -5.07 5.30 -4.82
N ASP A 91 -5.01 5.90 -3.62
CA ASP A 91 -4.36 7.19 -3.38
C ASP A 91 -2.81 7.08 -3.40
N LEU A 92 -2.26 5.86 -3.40
CA LEU A 92 -0.82 5.61 -3.33
C LEU A 92 -0.16 5.69 -4.71
N GLU A 93 1.08 6.17 -4.73
CA GLU A 93 1.91 6.21 -5.94
C GLU A 93 2.45 4.80 -6.28
N PRO A 94 2.11 4.20 -7.44
CA PRO A 94 2.67 2.92 -7.83
C PRO A 94 4.17 3.07 -8.15
N LYS A 95 4.99 2.16 -7.60
CA LYS A 95 6.43 2.04 -7.87
C LYS A 95 6.71 0.70 -8.56
N ALA A 96 7.97 0.27 -8.58
CA ALA A 96 8.39 -1.01 -9.19
C ALA A 96 7.91 -1.16 -10.66
N ASN A 97 8.18 -0.13 -11.48
CA ASN A 97 7.85 -0.09 -12.90
C ASN A 97 6.36 -0.37 -13.18
N GLY A 98 5.46 0.40 -12.55
CA GLY A 98 4.01 0.18 -12.66
C GLY A 98 3.57 -1.12 -12.00
N CYS A 99 4.13 -1.44 -10.84
CA CYS A 99 3.85 -2.66 -10.11
C CYS A 99 4.13 -3.96 -10.89
N THR A 100 5.02 -3.96 -11.88
CA THR A 100 5.31 -5.17 -12.68
C THR A 100 6.47 -5.99 -12.13
N GLU A 101 7.28 -5.43 -11.23
CA GLU A 101 8.49 -6.05 -10.71
C GLU A 101 8.37 -6.39 -9.22
N VAL A 102 8.93 -7.55 -8.84
CA VAL A 102 9.19 -7.96 -7.46
C VAL A 102 10.70 -8.18 -7.38
N ARG A 103 11.40 -7.39 -6.55
CA ARG A 103 12.86 -7.44 -6.38
C ARG A 103 13.24 -7.57 -4.93
#